data_AF-D5RH66-F1
#
_entry.id   AF-D5RH66-F1
#
_cell.length_a   1.000
_cell.length_b   1.000
_cell.length_c   1.000
_cell.angle_alpha   90.00
_cell.angle_beta   90.00
_cell.angle_gamma   90.00
#
_symmetry.space_group_name_H-M   'P 1'
#
loop_
_entity.id
_entity.type
_entity.pdbx_description
1 polymer ?
#
loop_
_entity_poly.entity_id
_entity_poly.type
_entity_poly.pdbx_seq_one_letter_code
_entity_poly.pdbx_strand_id
1 'polypeptide(L)'
;LANPRRPLATPAVFGARQGGYSAPSHFPVAWADAAAMARDLAACGNDLEAPALSLCPEIGAVLAALRALPGCLLARMSGSGATCFGLFATPEAAHAAAARLPPAWWGWGGGFTNGPFAAY
;
A
#
# COMPACT_ATOMS: atom_id res chain seq x y z
N LEU A 1 0.20 7.25 -0.01
CA LEU A 1 0.13 6.59 1.31
C LEU A 1 -1.09 7.10 2.06
N ALA A 2 -1.74 6.23 2.82
CA ALA A 2 -2.88 6.55 3.66
C ALA A 2 -2.82 5.72 4.95
N ASN A 3 -2.98 6.34 6.11
CA ASN A 3 -3.02 5.67 7.40
C ASN A 3 -4.21 6.17 8.22
N PRO A 4 -5.06 5.28 8.76
CA PRO A 4 -6.26 5.66 9.50
C PRO A 4 -5.98 6.22 10.91
N ARG A 5 -4.70 6.49 11.23
CA ARG A 5 -4.17 6.87 12.55
C ARG A 5 -4.51 5.85 13.65
N ARG A 6 -4.59 4.57 13.28
CA ARG A 6 -4.82 3.46 14.20
C ARG A 6 -3.50 2.75 14.52
N PRO A 7 -3.13 2.61 15.80
CA PRO A 7 -1.99 1.79 16.17
C PRO A 7 -2.33 0.32 15.93
N LEU A 8 -1.40 -0.40 15.31
CA LEU A 8 -1.51 -1.84 15.12
C LEU A 8 -0.16 -2.47 15.41
N ALA A 9 -0.09 -3.25 16.49
CA ALA A 9 1.17 -3.84 16.94
C ALA A 9 1.59 -4.98 16.00
N THR A 10 2.80 -4.89 15.44
CA THR A 10 3.36 -5.93 14.57
C THR A 10 3.32 -7.33 15.20
N PRO A 11 3.71 -7.56 16.46
CA PRO A 11 3.63 -8.89 17.07
C PRO A 11 2.20 -9.46 17.10
N ALA A 12 1.18 -8.62 17.29
CA ALA A 12 -0.21 -9.06 17.30
C ALA A 12 -0.66 -9.56 15.93
N VAL A 13 -0.28 -8.87 14.86
CA VAL A 13 -0.61 -9.26 13.48
C VAL A 13 0.06 -10.58 13.10
N PHE A 14 1.34 -10.74 13.46
CA PHE A 14 2.05 -12.01 13.23
C PHE A 14 1.46 -13.15 14.05
N GLY A 15 1.06 -12.90 15.31
CA GLY A 15 0.44 -13.91 16.17
C GLY A 15 -0.97 -14.34 15.72
N ALA A 16 -1.70 -13.45 15.06
CA ALA A 16 -3.03 -13.74 14.50
C ALA A 16 -2.97 -14.46 13.14
N ARG A 17 -1.82 -14.49 12.47
CA ARG A 17 -1.67 -15.14 11.15
C ARG A 17 -1.92 -16.64 11.26
N GLN A 18 -2.65 -17.18 10.29
CA GLN A 18 -2.84 -18.60 10.10
C GLN A 18 -2.14 -19.04 8.80
N GLY A 19 -1.60 -20.27 8.78
CA GLY A 19 -0.91 -20.81 7.62
C GLY A 19 0.55 -20.35 7.45
N GLY A 20 1.17 -20.89 6.39
CA GLY A 20 2.52 -20.53 5.96
C GLY A 20 2.55 -19.24 5.15
N TYR A 21 3.76 -18.75 4.88
CA TYR A 21 3.94 -17.65 3.93
C TYR A 21 3.82 -18.15 2.50
N SER A 22 3.30 -17.29 1.64
CA SER A 22 3.34 -17.45 0.19
C SER A 22 4.78 -17.57 -0.30
N ALA A 23 4.97 -18.30 -1.40
CA ALA A 23 6.29 -18.41 -2.01
C ALA A 23 6.79 -17.03 -2.50
N PRO A 24 8.10 -16.78 -2.48
CA PRO A 24 8.66 -15.56 -3.04
C PRO A 24 8.23 -15.36 -4.50
N SER A 25 7.87 -14.12 -4.83
CA SER A 25 7.56 -13.74 -6.21
C SER A 25 8.85 -13.43 -6.98
N HIS A 26 8.86 -13.76 -8.26
CA HIS A 26 9.97 -13.45 -9.17
C HIS A 26 9.54 -12.30 -10.09
N PHE A 27 10.31 -11.22 -10.07
CA PHE A 27 10.03 -10.00 -10.84
C PHE A 27 11.18 -9.69 -11.81
N PRO A 28 10.91 -8.94 -12.88
CA PRO A 28 11.97 -8.41 -13.72
C PRO A 28 12.86 -7.43 -12.93
N VAL A 29 14.08 -7.19 -13.44
CA VAL A 29 15.01 -6.21 -12.85
C VAL A 29 14.44 -4.78 -12.90
N ALA A 30 13.61 -4.49 -13.90
CA ALA A 30 12.94 -3.20 -14.05
C ALA A 30 11.61 -3.39 -14.78
N TRP A 31 10.67 -2.47 -14.53
CA TRP A 31 9.44 -2.33 -15.28
C TRP A 31 9.54 -1.15 -16.24
N ALA A 32 8.86 -1.24 -17.38
CA ALA A 32 8.77 -0.14 -18.33
C ALA A 32 8.04 1.08 -17.74
N ASP A 33 7.02 0.84 -16.92
CA ASP A 33 6.23 1.87 -16.26
C ASP A 33 5.54 1.34 -14.98
N ALA A 34 4.88 2.25 -14.26
CA ALA A 34 4.12 1.93 -13.05
C ALA A 34 2.94 0.98 -13.32
N ALA A 35 2.36 0.96 -14.53
CA ALA A 35 1.25 0.08 -14.87
C ALA A 35 1.72 -1.37 -15.04
N ALA A 36 2.88 -1.59 -15.66
CA ALA A 36 3.53 -2.89 -15.76
C ALA A 36 3.88 -3.42 -14.36
N MET A 37 4.48 -2.58 -13.52
CA MET A 37 4.76 -2.93 -12.12
C MET A 37 3.47 -3.30 -11.36
N ALA A 38 2.42 -2.49 -11.47
CA ALA A 38 1.15 -2.73 -10.79
C ALA A 38 0.49 -4.04 -11.25
N ARG A 39 0.59 -4.41 -12.54
CA ARG A 39 0.09 -5.68 -13.07
C ARG A 39 0.79 -6.88 -12.44
N ASP A 40 2.12 -6.86 -12.40
CA ASP A 40 2.88 -7.98 -11.82
C ASP A 40 2.61 -8.10 -10.31
N LEU A 41 2.58 -6.97 -9.59
CA LEU A 41 2.25 -6.93 -8.17
C LEU A 41 0.81 -7.36 -7.86
N ALA A 42 -0.12 -7.26 -8.83
CA ALA A 42 -1.50 -7.69 -8.63
C ALA A 42 -1.61 -9.21 -8.46
N ALA A 43 -0.68 -9.99 -9.01
CA ALA A 43 -0.57 -11.43 -8.81
C ALA A 43 -0.05 -11.80 -7.41
N CYS A 44 0.43 -10.82 -6.65
CA CYS A 44 0.97 -10.99 -5.30
C CYS A 44 -0.02 -10.55 -4.22
N GLY A 45 0.18 -11.11 -3.03
CA GLY A 45 -0.56 -10.77 -1.83
C GLY A 45 0.34 -10.25 -0.72
N ASN A 46 -0.29 -9.86 0.38
CA ASN A 46 0.36 -9.65 1.66
C ASN A 46 -0.28 -10.63 2.65
N ASP A 47 0.45 -11.67 3.06
CA ASP A 47 -0.06 -12.72 3.96
C ASP A 47 -0.46 -12.18 5.35
N LEU A 48 -0.10 -10.93 5.66
CA LEU A 48 -0.50 -10.24 6.88
C LEU A 48 -1.79 -9.42 6.72
N GLU A 49 -2.33 -9.28 5.51
CA GLU A 49 -3.54 -8.46 5.28
C GLU A 49 -4.76 -9.02 6.00
N ALA A 50 -5.03 -10.32 5.87
CA ALA A 50 -6.15 -10.96 6.57
C ALA A 50 -6.08 -10.83 8.11
N PRO A 51 -4.96 -11.16 8.79
CA PRO A 51 -4.87 -10.96 10.24
C PRO A 51 -4.83 -9.49 10.65
N ALA A 52 -4.30 -8.58 9.82
CA ALA A 52 -4.36 -7.15 10.12
C ALA A 52 -5.80 -6.62 10.02
N LEU A 53 -6.60 -7.07 9.04
CA LEU A 53 -8.00 -6.71 8.89
C LEU A 53 -8.87 -7.21 10.06
N SER A 54 -8.58 -8.40 10.61
CA SER A 54 -9.32 -8.91 11.77
C SER A 54 -9.06 -8.10 13.05
N LEU A 55 -7.87 -7.49 13.17
CA LEU A 55 -7.48 -6.66 14.31
C LEU A 55 -7.79 -5.17 14.11
N CYS A 56 -7.79 -4.68 12.87
CA CYS A 56 -8.05 -3.28 12.50
C CYS A 56 -8.89 -3.20 11.20
N PRO A 57 -10.23 -3.28 11.30
CA PRO A 57 -11.13 -3.22 10.15
C PRO A 57 -11.03 -1.93 9.32
N GLU A 58 -10.54 -0.84 9.91
CA GLU A 58 -10.34 0.44 9.22
C GLU A 58 -9.34 0.34 8.06
N ILE A 59 -8.43 -0.65 8.07
CA ILE A 59 -7.57 -0.97 6.93
C ILE A 59 -8.42 -1.27 5.69
N GLY A 60 -9.52 -2.00 5.85
CA GLY A 60 -10.44 -2.33 4.76
C GLY A 60 -11.09 -1.07 4.17
N ALA A 61 -11.46 -0.11 5.01
CA ALA A 61 -12.00 1.18 4.57
C ALA A 61 -10.95 1.99 3.80
N VAL A 62 -9.70 2.00 4.25
CA VAL A 62 -8.59 2.69 3.55
C VAL A 62 -8.33 2.04 2.19
N LEU A 63 -8.27 0.71 2.12
CA LEU A 63 -8.07 -0.02 0.86
C LEU A 63 -9.22 0.24 -0.12
N ALA A 64 -10.47 0.22 0.35
CA ALA A 64 -11.64 0.51 -0.47
C ALA A 64 -11.59 1.95 -1.01
N ALA A 65 -11.28 2.93 -0.16
CA ALA A 65 -11.14 4.32 -0.57
C ALA A 65 -10.04 4.51 -1.62
N LEU A 66 -8.86 3.90 -1.41
CA LEU A 66 -7.77 3.96 -2.38
C LEU A 66 -8.15 3.35 -3.73
N ARG A 67 -8.78 2.16 -3.74
CA ARG A 67 -9.22 1.47 -4.97
C ARG A 67 -10.26 2.28 -5.76
N ALA A 68 -11.07 3.07 -5.06
CA ALA A 68 -12.09 3.92 -5.68
C ALA A 68 -11.53 5.23 -6.27
N LEU A 69 -10.26 5.58 -6.00
CA LEU A 69 -9.68 6.81 -6.53
C LEU A 69 -9.42 6.67 -8.04
N PRO A 70 -9.79 7.69 -8.85
CA PRO A 70 -9.48 7.70 -10.27
C PRO A 70 -7.99 7.53 -10.54
N GLY A 71 -7.64 6.61 -11.44
CA GLY A 71 -6.26 6.31 -11.82
C GLY A 71 -5.48 5.45 -10.83
N CYS A 72 -6.12 4.91 -9.78
CA CYS A 72 -5.46 3.93 -8.91
C CYS A 72 -5.20 2.64 -9.69
N LEU A 73 -3.93 2.27 -9.83
CA LEU A 73 -3.49 1.06 -10.53
C LEU A 73 -3.50 -0.17 -9.62
N LEU A 74 -3.20 0.04 -8.34
CA LEU A 74 -3.14 -0.99 -7.31
C LEU A 74 -3.30 -0.33 -5.93
N ALA A 75 -4.00 -0.98 -5.00
CA ALA A 75 -3.96 -0.61 -3.59
C ALA A 75 -3.69 -1.83 -2.70
N ARG A 76 -2.83 -1.65 -1.70
CA ARG A 76 -2.37 -2.70 -0.78
C ARG A 76 -2.03 -2.15 0.60
N MET A 77 -2.05 -3.03 1.59
CA MET A 77 -1.49 -2.75 2.92
C MET A 77 0.04 -2.84 2.89
N SER A 78 0.72 -1.91 3.56
CA SER A 78 2.17 -1.93 3.73
C SER A 78 2.56 -2.65 5.02
N GLY A 79 3.45 -3.65 4.92
CA GLY A 79 3.96 -4.41 6.07
C GLY A 79 2.83 -5.09 6.86
N SER A 80 2.84 -4.95 8.18
CA SER A 80 1.76 -5.42 9.07
C SER A 80 0.61 -4.41 9.25
N GLY A 81 0.59 -3.30 8.50
CA GLY A 81 -0.41 -2.24 8.66
C GLY A 81 -0.14 -1.31 9.86
N ALA A 82 -1.01 -0.32 10.11
CA ALA A 82 -2.27 -0.03 9.40
C ALA A 82 -2.13 0.86 8.15
N THR A 83 -0.92 1.26 7.79
CA THR A 83 -0.68 2.08 6.58
C THR A 83 -0.98 1.29 5.31
N CYS A 84 -1.71 1.90 4.40
CA CYS A 84 -1.94 1.40 3.04
C CYS A 84 -1.32 2.34 2.00
N PHE A 85 -1.11 1.82 0.80
CA PHE A 85 -0.62 2.58 -0.34
C PHE A 85 -1.47 2.32 -1.58
N GLY A 86 -1.48 3.31 -2.47
CA GLY A 86 -2.03 3.22 -3.81
C GLY A 86 -0.93 3.55 -4.83
N LEU A 87 -0.85 2.80 -5.92
CA LEU A 87 0.03 3.08 -7.06
C LEU A 87 -0.74 3.88 -8.11
N PHE A 88 -0.06 4.86 -8.71
CA PHE A 88 -0.58 5.72 -9.76
C PHE A 88 0.48 5.87 -10.85
N ALA A 89 0.06 6.20 -12.07
CA ALA A 89 0.95 6.32 -13.21
C ALA A 89 1.98 7.45 -13.06
N THR A 90 1.62 8.54 -12.37
CA THR A 90 2.49 9.71 -12.20
C THR A 90 2.45 10.27 -10.77
N PRO A 91 3.50 11.00 -10.35
CA PRO A 91 3.54 11.75 -9.09
C PRO A 91 2.35 12.70 -8.89
N GLU A 92 1.93 13.40 -9.95
CA GLU A 92 0.85 14.38 -9.92
C GLU A 92 -0.50 13.70 -9.68
N ALA A 93 -0.71 12.55 -10.32
CA ALA A 93 -1.91 11.75 -10.09
C ALA A 93 -1.97 11.25 -8.63
N ALA A 94 -0.84 10.78 -8.09
CA ALA A 94 -0.75 10.37 -6.68
C ALA A 94 -1.02 11.54 -5.72
N HIS A 95 -0.50 12.72 -6.02
CA HIS A 95 -0.74 13.94 -5.23
C HIS A 95 -2.22 14.34 -5.22
N ALA A 96 -2.86 14.41 -6.40
CA ALA A 96 -4.28 14.71 -6.53
C ALA A 96 -5.17 13.65 -5.84
N ALA A 97 -4.77 12.38 -5.91
CA ALA A 97 -5.45 11.29 -5.24
C ALA A 97 -5.40 11.42 -3.71
N ALA A 98 -4.25 11.78 -3.14
CA ALA A 98 -4.10 11.96 -1.69
C ALA A 98 -5.01 13.08 -1.14
N ALA A 99 -5.22 14.15 -1.90
CA ALA A 99 -6.13 15.26 -1.51
C ALA A 99 -7.61 14.86 -1.43
N ARG A 100 -8.00 13.71 -2.01
CA ARG A 100 -9.37 13.18 -1.99
C ARG A 100 -9.65 12.23 -0.82
N LEU A 101 -8.62 11.84 -0.08
CA LEU A 101 -8.78 10.96 1.06
C LEU A 101 -9.33 11.72 2.27
N PRO A 102 -10.03 11.03 3.20
CA PRO A 102 -10.53 11.65 4.42
C PRO A 102 -9.45 12.43 5.19
N PRO A 103 -9.72 13.68 5.61
CA PRO A 103 -8.74 14.51 6.33
C PRO A 103 -8.39 13.96 7.72
N ALA A 104 -9.22 13.08 8.27
CA ALA A 104 -8.93 12.36 9.52
C ALA A 104 -7.77 11.37 9.36
N TRP A 105 -7.47 10.92 8.14
CA TRP A 105 -6.35 10.02 7.88
C TRP A 105 -5.07 10.83 7.68
N TRP A 106 -3.94 10.24 8.06
CA TRP A 106 -2.67 10.74 7.57
C TRP A 106 -2.51 10.31 6.10
N GLY A 107 -2.16 11.24 5.22
CA GLY A 107 -2.03 11.00 3.78
C GLY A 107 -0.83 11.72 3.19
N TRP A 108 -0.22 11.09 2.19
CA TRP A 108 0.83 11.70 1.36
C TRP A 108 0.75 11.15 -0.06
N GLY A 109 0.95 12.01 -1.06
CA GLY A 109 0.94 11.65 -2.48
C GLY A 109 2.00 12.43 -3.25
N GLY A 110 2.74 11.72 -4.10
CA GLY A 110 3.85 12.27 -4.88
C GLY A 110 4.72 11.15 -5.46
N GLY A 111 5.84 11.54 -6.10
CA GLY A 111 6.84 10.62 -6.64
C GLY A 111 7.83 10.17 -5.57
N PHE A 112 8.68 9.19 -5.91
CA PHE A 112 9.72 8.74 -4.97
C PHE A 112 10.57 9.92 -4.51
N THR A 113 10.75 10.06 -3.20
CA THR A 113 11.73 11.00 -2.68
C THR A 113 13.10 10.44 -3.01
N ASN A 114 13.89 11.22 -3.75
CA ASN A 114 15.32 11.02 -3.80
C ASN A 114 15.81 10.92 -2.35
N GLY A 115 16.29 9.74 -1.95
CA GLY A 115 16.85 9.54 -0.61
C GLY A 115 18.02 10.50 -0.38
N PRO A 116 18.53 10.62 0.86
CA PRO A 116 19.63 11.54 1.20
C PRO A 116 20.94 11.30 0.42
N PHE A 117 20.99 10.30 -0.48
CA PHE A 117 22.16 9.94 -1.28
C PHE A 117 21.99 10.15 -2.79
N ALA A 118 20.91 10.78 -3.25
CA ALA A 118 20.68 10.98 -4.69
C ALA A 118 21.49 12.15 -5.31
N ALA A 119 22.56 12.61 -4.64
CA ALA A 119 23.45 13.64 -5.15
C ALA A 119 24.90 13.31 -4.76
N TYR A 120 25.49 12.32 -5.42
CA TYR A 120 26.94 12.19 -5.60
C TYR A 120 27.22 11.56 -6.97
#